data_AF-A0A165WLY5-F1
#
_entry.id   AF-A0A165WLY5-F1
#
_cell.length_a   1.000
_cell.length_b   1.000
_cell.length_c   1.000
_cell.angle_alpha   90.00
_cell.angle_beta   90.00
_cell.angle_gamma   90.00
#
_symmetry.space_group_name_H-M   'P 1'
#
loop_
_entity.id
_entity.type
_entity.pdbx_description
1 polymer ?
#
loop_
_entity_poly.entity_id
_entity_poly.type
_entity_poly.pdbx_seq_one_letter_code
_entity_poly.pdbx_strand_id
1 'polypeptide(L)'
;MTATSPPPSTSDDSSDGACSLDSSRSSSSGLVMPAPTHHIPVNVQETMGVAHAQTQGVPATPLPTVHEVPQNAIHGSVMLPIGQLLLDTFLLHILDKRGLVQTFIWLLNDFGRSLVGLDALLIYRQNADVECHGRVMRFIARDWNSVLFQVKLLGWNTTWGWRAPLNHLYAYVVVPLQRCQPEVGSERYAYFGMSSQLANHTFTTAQKVYDYMDRKISTQLPNDPITSAIHETFLSSPDSMMFSRDMGTGSATPIADTTTIMYARLERPPSDFNPGVDQVRMTVIPPPNKQLTAIVQPPYLGRVPNIYDLQRALHTATTQVVSLSPPVRISGPGSSLQA
;
A
#
# COMPACT_ATOMS: atom_id res chain seq x y z
N MET A 1 34.06 46.40 42.90
CA MET A 1 34.55 45.01 42.99
C MET A 1 33.77 44.34 44.11
N THR A 2 32.70 43.66 43.74
CA THR A 2 31.69 43.11 44.65
C THR A 2 31.62 41.62 44.36
N ALA A 3 32.23 40.82 45.23
CA ALA A 3 32.22 39.37 45.17
C ALA A 3 30.94 38.85 45.84
N THR A 4 30.15 38.10 45.09
CA THR A 4 28.91 37.46 45.56
C THR A 4 29.19 35.99 45.82
N SER A 5 28.97 35.56 47.06
CA SER A 5 29.16 34.19 47.53
C SER A 5 28.12 33.22 46.92
N PRO A 6 28.45 31.93 46.74
CA PRO A 6 27.51 30.91 46.28
C PRO A 6 26.65 30.34 47.44
N PRO A 7 25.43 29.86 47.17
CA PRO A 7 24.60 29.16 48.15
C PRO A 7 25.02 27.69 48.36
N PRO A 8 24.67 27.08 49.51
CA PRO A 8 25.18 25.80 49.95
C PRO A 8 24.48 24.59 49.32
N SER A 9 25.28 23.54 49.14
CA SER A 9 24.92 22.19 48.75
C SER A 9 24.04 21.51 49.81
N THR A 10 22.88 21.00 49.40
CA THR A 10 22.12 20.02 50.17
C THR A 10 22.46 18.62 49.68
N SER A 11 23.13 17.87 50.55
CA SER A 11 23.40 16.45 50.44
C SER A 11 22.26 15.64 51.07
N ASP A 12 22.13 14.41 50.55
CA ASP A 12 21.61 13.20 51.19
C ASP A 12 20.14 13.17 51.63
N ASP A 13 19.34 12.37 50.93
CA ASP A 13 18.69 11.27 51.66
C ASP A 13 18.52 10.01 50.79
N SER A 14 18.86 8.90 51.43
CA SER A 14 18.98 7.56 50.92
C SER A 14 17.66 6.83 51.12
N SER A 15 17.15 6.18 50.09
CA SER A 15 16.14 5.12 50.27
C SER A 15 16.33 4.02 49.24
N ASP A 16 17.17 3.06 49.62
CA ASP A 16 17.23 1.73 49.06
C ASP A 16 15.89 1.01 49.29
N GLY A 17 15.06 0.95 48.24
CA GLY A 17 13.85 0.15 48.17
C GLY A 17 14.05 -1.10 47.33
N ALA A 18 14.84 -2.06 47.82
CA ALA A 18 15.00 -3.37 47.20
C ALA A 18 13.75 -4.24 47.41
N CYS A 19 12.82 -4.23 46.45
CA CYS A 19 11.75 -5.21 46.38
C CYS A 19 12.24 -6.50 45.72
N SER A 20 12.70 -7.43 46.55
CA SER A 20 12.79 -8.85 46.22
C SER A 20 11.36 -9.40 46.00
N LEU A 21 11.06 -9.85 44.78
CA LEU A 21 9.89 -10.67 44.50
C LEU A 21 10.37 -12.03 44.04
N ASP A 22 10.50 -12.91 45.01
CA ASP A 22 10.76 -14.32 44.82
C ASP A 22 9.44 -15.09 44.87
N SER A 23 9.28 -15.95 43.86
CA SER A 23 8.53 -17.21 43.90
C SER A 23 7.01 -17.20 44.13
N SER A 24 6.27 -17.54 43.07
CA SER A 24 5.13 -18.45 43.16
C SER A 24 4.98 -19.26 41.86
N ARG A 25 5.73 -20.36 41.79
CA ARG A 25 5.46 -21.51 40.93
C ARG A 25 4.10 -22.08 41.32
N SER A 26 3.08 -21.86 40.49
CA SER A 26 1.86 -22.67 40.54
C SER A 26 2.01 -23.85 39.60
N SER A 27 2.33 -24.99 40.22
CA SER A 27 2.11 -26.32 39.65
C SER A 27 0.62 -26.59 39.64
N SER A 28 0.00 -26.66 38.47
CA SER A 28 -1.34 -27.26 38.32
C SER A 28 -1.24 -28.59 37.59
N SER A 29 -1.87 -29.57 38.24
CA SER A 29 -1.83 -30.99 37.95
C SER A 29 -2.40 -31.35 36.58
N GLY A 30 -1.86 -32.44 36.04
CA GLY A 30 -2.26 -33.02 34.78
C GLY A 30 -3.74 -33.39 34.73
N LEU A 31 -4.35 -33.02 33.62
CA LEU A 31 -5.52 -33.68 33.06
C LEU A 31 -5.08 -34.34 31.77
N VAL A 32 -4.87 -35.65 31.89
CA VAL A 32 -4.70 -36.60 30.79
C VAL A 32 -5.99 -36.60 29.98
N MET A 33 -5.97 -36.00 28.79
CA MET A 33 -7.02 -36.20 27.79
C MET A 33 -6.62 -37.40 26.92
N PRO A 34 -7.47 -38.43 26.78
CA PRO A 34 -7.20 -39.52 25.86
C PRO A 34 -7.36 -39.06 24.40
N ALA A 35 -6.49 -39.55 23.54
CA ALA A 35 -6.50 -39.32 22.10
C ALA A 35 -7.79 -39.85 21.46
N PRO A 36 -8.46 -39.09 20.57
CA PRO A 36 -9.51 -39.64 19.73
C PRO A 36 -8.87 -40.36 18.54
N THR A 37 -8.69 -41.67 18.66
CA THR A 37 -8.44 -42.57 17.53
C THR A 37 -9.73 -42.70 16.71
N HIS A 38 -9.93 -41.81 15.74
CA HIS A 38 -10.88 -42.05 14.66
C HIS A 38 -10.17 -42.80 13.53
N HIS A 39 -10.28 -44.13 13.57
CA HIS A 39 -10.04 -44.97 12.41
C HIS A 39 -11.14 -44.73 11.39
N ILE A 40 -10.81 -44.09 10.27
CA ILE A 40 -11.62 -44.08 9.06
C ILE A 40 -11.26 -45.35 8.27
N PRO A 41 -12.19 -46.28 8.03
CA PRO A 41 -11.93 -47.39 7.12
C PRO A 41 -11.90 -46.86 5.69
N VAL A 42 -10.71 -46.84 5.09
CA VAL A 42 -10.53 -46.66 3.64
C VAL A 42 -10.96 -47.96 2.98
N ASN A 43 -12.19 -47.98 2.44
CA ASN A 43 -12.67 -49.06 1.60
C ASN A 43 -12.22 -48.76 0.15
N VAL A 44 -11.07 -49.34 -0.25
CA VAL A 44 -10.64 -49.34 -1.65
C VAL A 44 -11.45 -50.41 -2.38
N GLN A 45 -12.59 -50.00 -2.94
CA GLN A 45 -13.32 -50.84 -3.87
C GLN A 45 -12.76 -50.58 -5.28
N GLU A 46 -11.83 -51.45 -5.68
CA GLU A 46 -11.29 -51.56 -7.03
C GLU A 46 -12.45 -51.85 -8.01
N THR A 47 -12.96 -50.80 -8.65
CA THR A 47 -13.99 -50.93 -9.69
C THR A 47 -13.27 -51.12 -11.02
N MET A 48 -13.18 -52.39 -11.43
CA MET A 48 -12.76 -52.76 -12.77
C MET A 48 -13.74 -52.25 -13.83
N GLY A 49 -13.19 -51.70 -14.92
CA GLY A 49 -13.79 -51.79 -16.24
C GLY A 49 -14.77 -50.70 -16.64
N VAL A 50 -14.26 -49.51 -16.97
CA VAL A 50 -14.96 -48.62 -17.93
C VAL A 50 -14.16 -48.59 -19.22
N ALA A 51 -14.73 -49.25 -20.24
CA ALA A 51 -14.23 -49.25 -21.59
C ALA A 51 -14.09 -47.82 -22.12
N HIS A 52 -12.89 -47.46 -22.56
CA HIS A 52 -12.64 -46.23 -23.30
C HIS A 52 -13.39 -46.27 -24.63
N ALA A 53 -14.45 -45.47 -24.73
CA ALA A 53 -15.03 -45.11 -26.01
C ALA A 53 -14.00 -44.26 -26.79
N GLN A 54 -13.76 -44.63 -28.05
CA GLN A 54 -12.90 -43.89 -28.96
C GLN A 54 -13.42 -42.46 -29.12
N THR A 55 -12.68 -41.50 -28.58
CA THR A 55 -12.94 -40.07 -28.74
C THR A 55 -12.75 -39.71 -30.22
N GLN A 56 -13.87 -39.52 -30.93
CA GLN A 56 -13.87 -38.89 -32.24
C GLN A 56 -13.23 -37.50 -32.13
N GLY A 57 -12.22 -37.25 -32.98
CA GLY A 57 -11.45 -36.03 -33.00
C GLY A 57 -12.33 -34.81 -33.22
N VAL A 58 -12.46 -33.98 -32.17
CA VAL A 58 -13.00 -32.64 -32.28
C VAL A 58 -11.99 -31.80 -33.07
N PRO A 59 -12.39 -31.16 -34.19
CA PRO A 59 -11.49 -30.28 -34.94
C PRO A 59 -11.04 -29.14 -34.03
N ALA A 60 -9.72 -29.00 -33.86
CA ALA A 60 -9.13 -27.95 -33.06
C ALA A 60 -9.54 -26.58 -33.61
N THR A 61 -10.29 -25.80 -32.82
CA THR A 61 -10.56 -24.40 -33.13
C THR A 61 -9.21 -23.68 -33.24
N PRO A 62 -8.90 -23.04 -34.39
CA PRO A 62 -7.64 -22.33 -34.53
C PRO A 62 -7.55 -21.26 -33.45
N LEU A 63 -6.47 -21.30 -32.64
CA LEU A 63 -6.21 -20.27 -31.65
C LEU A 63 -6.17 -18.90 -32.34
N PRO A 64 -6.79 -17.86 -31.75
CA PRO A 64 -6.67 -16.51 -32.28
C PRO A 64 -5.20 -16.14 -32.38
N THR A 65 -4.78 -15.74 -33.58
CA THR A 65 -3.44 -15.28 -33.88
C THR A 65 -3.13 -14.13 -32.94
N VAL A 66 -2.22 -14.36 -31.98
CA VAL A 66 -1.76 -13.34 -31.04
C VAL A 66 -1.07 -12.26 -31.86
N HIS A 67 -1.74 -11.11 -32.00
CA HIS A 67 -1.14 -9.93 -32.62
C HIS A 67 0.16 -9.60 -31.88
N GLU A 68 1.23 -9.42 -32.65
CA GLU A 68 2.56 -9.03 -32.18
C GLU A 68 2.45 -7.87 -31.19
N VAL A 69 2.94 -8.13 -29.97
CA VAL A 69 3.10 -7.11 -28.93
C VAL A 69 4.15 -6.11 -29.45
N PRO A 70 3.85 -4.80 -29.53
CA PRO A 70 4.79 -3.82 -30.04
C PRO A 70 6.05 -3.81 -29.17
N GLN A 71 7.18 -4.20 -29.77
CA GLN A 71 8.46 -4.48 -29.10
C GLN A 71 9.21 -3.24 -28.58
N ASN A 72 8.63 -2.04 -28.58
CA ASN A 72 9.32 -0.81 -28.17
C ASN A 72 8.42 0.11 -27.35
N ALA A 73 7.74 -0.41 -26.32
CA ALA A 73 7.19 0.44 -25.28
C ALA A 73 8.37 1.02 -24.47
N ILE A 74 8.89 2.16 -24.91
CA ILE A 74 9.70 3.02 -24.04
C ILE A 74 8.78 3.37 -22.87
N HIS A 75 8.94 2.69 -21.75
CA HIS A 75 8.19 2.96 -20.53
C HIS A 75 8.69 4.29 -19.95
N GLY A 76 8.18 5.39 -20.48
CA GLY A 76 8.39 6.71 -19.91
C GLY A 76 7.77 6.73 -18.52
N SER A 77 8.59 6.59 -17.49
CA SER A 77 8.18 6.88 -16.12
C SER A 77 7.89 8.36 -16.01
N VAL A 78 6.69 8.72 -15.54
CA VAL A 78 6.36 10.10 -15.22
C VAL A 78 6.35 10.27 -13.71
N MET A 79 7.11 11.26 -13.23
CA MET A 79 7.08 11.67 -11.84
C MET A 79 5.82 12.47 -11.57
N LEU A 80 5.11 12.12 -10.51
CA LEU A 80 3.88 12.77 -10.09
C LEU A 80 4.17 13.92 -9.13
N PRO A 81 3.44 15.04 -9.25
CA PRO A 81 3.52 16.11 -8.28
C PRO A 81 3.03 15.65 -6.90
N ILE A 82 3.35 16.43 -5.86
CA ILE A 82 3.06 16.14 -4.45
C ILE A 82 1.90 16.97 -3.89
N GLY A 83 1.44 16.62 -2.69
CA GLY A 83 0.41 17.32 -1.94
C GLY A 83 -0.97 17.27 -2.59
N GLN A 84 -1.69 18.39 -2.51
CA GLN A 84 -3.02 18.52 -3.11
C GLN A 84 -2.99 18.26 -4.63
N LEU A 85 -1.89 18.61 -5.30
CA LEU A 85 -1.76 18.39 -6.74
C LEU A 85 -1.69 16.89 -7.07
N LEU A 86 -1.09 16.05 -6.22
CA LEU A 86 -1.13 14.59 -6.36
C LEU A 86 -2.59 14.09 -6.34
N LEU A 87 -3.37 14.59 -5.39
CA LEU A 87 -4.77 14.22 -5.26
C LEU A 87 -5.57 14.63 -6.50
N ASP A 88 -5.53 15.92 -6.83
CA ASP A 88 -6.37 16.52 -7.87
C ASP A 88 -6.02 16.02 -9.28
N THR A 89 -4.73 15.82 -9.57
CA THR A 89 -4.30 15.45 -10.93
C THR A 89 -4.20 13.96 -11.15
N PHE A 90 -4.09 13.16 -10.08
CA PHE A 90 -3.82 11.74 -10.21
C PHE A 90 -4.79 10.88 -9.40
N LEU A 91 -4.79 10.96 -8.07
CA LEU A 91 -5.54 10.00 -7.25
C LEU A 91 -7.06 10.05 -7.50
N LEU A 92 -7.64 11.22 -7.78
CA LEU A 92 -9.06 11.36 -8.12
C LEU A 92 -9.45 10.71 -9.46
N HIS A 93 -8.48 10.39 -10.31
CA HIS A 93 -8.72 9.77 -11.62
C HIS A 93 -8.52 8.24 -11.61
N ILE A 94 -7.96 7.69 -10.55
CA ILE A 94 -7.65 6.26 -10.43
C ILE A 94 -8.46 5.59 -9.32
N LEU A 95 -9.74 5.94 -9.23
CA LEU A 95 -10.62 5.47 -8.16
C LEU A 95 -10.81 3.95 -8.18
N ASP A 96 -11.04 3.38 -7.00
CA ASP A 96 -11.44 1.99 -6.86
C ASP A 96 -12.93 1.78 -7.20
N LYS A 97 -13.44 0.54 -7.10
CA LYS A 97 -14.85 0.24 -7.43
C LYS A 97 -15.88 0.94 -6.54
N ARG A 98 -15.47 1.48 -5.39
CA ARG A 98 -16.30 2.24 -4.45
C ARG A 98 -16.12 3.75 -4.60
N GLY A 99 -15.36 4.20 -5.61
CA GLY A 99 -15.06 5.62 -5.80
C GLY A 99 -14.00 6.14 -4.82
N LEU A 100 -13.23 5.25 -4.18
CA LEU A 100 -12.20 5.65 -3.23
C LEU A 100 -10.85 5.86 -3.92
N VAL A 101 -10.21 6.94 -3.46
CA VAL A 101 -8.79 7.06 -3.12
C VAL A 101 -7.95 5.77 -3.12
N GLN A 102 -6.66 5.83 -3.52
CA GLN A 102 -5.68 4.84 -3.08
C GLN A 102 -5.75 4.74 -1.55
N THR A 103 -5.87 3.52 -1.03
CA THR A 103 -5.98 3.32 0.42
C THR A 103 -4.63 3.34 1.10
N PHE A 104 -4.64 3.85 2.33
CA PHE A 104 -3.48 3.95 3.20
C PHE A 104 -3.13 2.61 3.85
N ILE A 105 -4.15 1.76 4.10
CA ILE A 105 -3.97 0.43 4.70
C ILE A 105 -4.41 -0.62 3.67
N TRP A 106 -3.51 -1.54 3.40
CA TRP A 106 -3.69 -2.67 2.50
C TRP A 106 -3.94 -3.94 3.31
N LEU A 107 -4.78 -4.82 2.77
CA LEU A 107 -4.95 -6.17 3.29
C LEU A 107 -4.30 -7.14 2.31
N LEU A 108 -3.45 -8.04 2.81
CA LEU A 108 -2.85 -9.07 1.98
C LEU A 108 -3.91 -10.08 1.54
N ASN A 109 -3.84 -10.49 0.29
CA ASN A 109 -4.67 -11.51 -0.30
C ASN A 109 -4.31 -12.92 0.21
N ASP A 110 -5.33 -13.67 0.62
CA ASP A 110 -5.20 -15.03 1.14
C ASP A 110 -4.92 -16.09 0.06
N PHE A 111 -5.17 -15.81 -1.22
CA PHE A 111 -5.01 -16.80 -2.30
C PHE A 111 -3.55 -17.14 -2.65
N GLY A 112 -2.59 -16.33 -2.22
CA GLY A 112 -1.16 -16.54 -2.48
C GLY A 112 -0.50 -17.60 -1.60
N ARG A 113 0.77 -17.92 -1.89
CA ARG A 113 1.60 -18.79 -1.03
C ARG A 113 2.93 -18.16 -0.62
N SER A 114 3.33 -17.10 -1.30
CA SER A 114 4.59 -16.42 -1.03
C SER A 114 4.56 -15.82 0.37
N LEU A 115 5.68 -15.97 1.07
CA LEU A 115 5.90 -15.37 2.37
C LEU A 115 6.26 -13.89 2.21
N VAL A 116 5.78 -13.06 3.13
CA VAL A 116 6.06 -11.63 3.19
C VAL A 116 7.00 -11.37 4.36
N GLY A 117 8.07 -10.64 4.10
CA GLY A 117 9.02 -10.18 5.11
C GLY A 117 9.49 -8.78 4.75
N LEU A 118 10.60 -8.36 5.37
CA LEU A 118 11.27 -7.13 4.97
C LEU A 118 11.75 -7.24 3.51
N ASP A 119 11.75 -6.12 2.80
CA ASP A 119 12.06 -5.99 1.38
C ASP A 119 11.14 -6.72 0.40
N ALA A 120 10.10 -7.41 0.88
CA ALA A 120 9.10 -8.02 0.01
C ALA A 120 8.42 -6.96 -0.87
N LEU A 121 8.32 -7.25 -2.17
CA LEU A 121 7.61 -6.42 -3.14
C LEU A 121 6.15 -6.86 -3.23
N LEU A 122 5.26 -5.89 -3.05
CA LEU A 122 3.82 -6.06 -3.05
C LEU A 122 3.21 -5.26 -4.20
N ILE A 123 2.10 -5.79 -4.71
CA ILE A 123 1.23 -5.13 -5.68
C ILE A 123 -0.14 -5.01 -5.06
N TYR A 124 -0.61 -3.78 -4.89
CA TYR A 124 -1.97 -3.47 -4.51
C TYR A 124 -2.77 -3.08 -5.75
N ARG A 125 -3.66 -3.97 -6.17
CA ARG A 125 -4.51 -3.71 -7.33
C ARG A 125 -5.72 -2.90 -6.92
N GLN A 126 -5.75 -1.62 -7.30
CA GLN A 126 -6.83 -0.70 -6.94
C GLN A 126 -8.05 -0.91 -7.84
N ASN A 127 -7.83 -1.08 -9.15
CA ASN A 127 -8.87 -1.44 -10.11
C ASN A 127 -8.28 -2.30 -11.25
N ALA A 128 -9.02 -2.48 -12.35
CA ALA A 128 -8.54 -3.32 -13.45
C ALA A 128 -7.30 -2.74 -14.15
N ASP A 129 -7.16 -1.41 -14.14
CA ASP A 129 -6.24 -0.63 -14.96
C ASP A 129 -5.12 0.02 -14.13
N VAL A 130 -5.15 -0.14 -12.80
CA VAL A 130 -4.26 0.54 -11.87
C VAL A 130 -3.76 -0.43 -10.80
N GLU A 131 -2.43 -0.57 -10.77
CA GLU A 131 -1.70 -1.38 -9.81
C GLU A 131 -0.69 -0.49 -9.07
N CYS A 132 -0.81 -0.37 -7.75
CA CYS A 132 0.15 0.33 -6.91
C CYS A 132 1.22 -0.64 -6.42
N HIS A 133 2.49 -0.32 -6.61
CA HIS A 133 3.61 -1.14 -6.17
C HIS A 133 4.22 -0.58 -4.90
N GLY A 134 4.51 -1.47 -3.96
CA GLY A 134 5.13 -1.11 -2.68
C GLY A 134 6.23 -2.09 -2.28
N ARG A 135 7.18 -1.62 -1.47
CA ARG A 135 8.19 -2.45 -0.82
C ARG A 135 7.97 -2.42 0.69
N VAL A 136 7.95 -3.58 1.33
CA VAL A 136 7.90 -3.69 2.79
C VAL A 136 9.22 -3.18 3.37
N MET A 137 9.15 -2.15 4.20
CA MET A 137 10.35 -1.50 4.76
C MET A 137 10.57 -1.82 6.24
N ARG A 138 9.49 -1.87 7.02
CA ARG A 138 9.58 -1.88 8.49
C ARG A 138 8.45 -2.69 9.11
N PHE A 139 8.80 -3.51 10.10
CA PHE A 139 7.84 -4.14 11.01
C PHE A 139 7.33 -3.13 12.03
N ILE A 140 6.03 -3.12 12.31
CA ILE A 140 5.41 -2.20 13.27
C ILE A 140 4.93 -2.95 14.51
N ALA A 141 4.03 -3.90 14.31
CA ALA A 141 3.41 -4.66 15.40
C ALA A 141 2.88 -6.00 14.88
N ARG A 142 2.69 -6.98 15.76
CA ARG A 142 1.98 -8.22 15.46
C ARG A 142 0.96 -8.53 16.54
N ASP A 143 -0.13 -9.16 16.18
CA ASP A 143 -0.98 -9.87 17.13
C ASP A 143 -0.77 -11.39 16.98
N TRP A 144 -1.74 -12.18 17.44
CA TRP A 144 -1.72 -13.64 17.38
C TRP A 144 -1.96 -14.20 15.96
N ASN A 145 -2.56 -13.42 15.07
CA ASN A 145 -2.99 -13.87 13.74
C ASN A 145 -2.40 -13.06 12.59
N SER A 146 -1.87 -11.87 12.85
CA SER A 146 -1.52 -10.89 11.82
C SER A 146 -0.34 -10.03 12.23
N VAL A 147 0.30 -9.44 11.22
CA VAL A 147 1.43 -8.52 11.34
C VAL A 147 1.12 -7.27 10.54
N LEU A 148 1.46 -6.12 11.10
CA LEU A 148 1.41 -4.83 10.43
C LEU A 148 2.81 -4.43 9.99
N PHE A 149 2.97 -4.20 8.70
CA PHE A 149 4.19 -3.63 8.13
C PHE A 149 3.94 -2.25 7.54
N GLN A 150 4.96 -1.41 7.56
CA GLN A 150 5.02 -0.19 6.77
C GLN A 150 5.59 -0.51 5.38
N VAL A 151 4.97 0.07 4.36
CA VAL A 151 5.29 -0.13 2.95
C VAL A 151 5.70 1.21 2.34
N LYS A 152 6.85 1.27 1.68
CA LYS A 152 7.23 2.42 0.84
C LYS A 152 6.63 2.23 -0.54
N LEU A 153 5.86 3.20 -1.01
CA LEU A 153 5.30 3.17 -2.35
C LEU A 153 6.37 3.47 -3.39
N LEU A 154 6.43 2.62 -4.41
CA LEU A 154 7.36 2.75 -5.53
C LEU A 154 6.71 3.48 -6.70
N GLY A 155 5.41 3.30 -6.88
CA GLY A 155 4.68 3.91 -7.99
C GLY A 155 3.41 3.18 -8.33
N TRP A 156 2.84 3.54 -9.47
CA TRP A 156 1.63 2.97 -10.03
C TRP A 156 1.91 2.57 -11.47
N ASN A 157 1.54 1.34 -11.80
CA ASN A 157 1.37 0.92 -13.18
C ASN A 157 -0.07 1.27 -13.60
N THR A 158 -0.21 2.04 -14.66
CA THR A 158 -1.51 2.46 -15.20
C THR A 158 -1.58 2.17 -16.69
N THR A 159 -2.76 2.24 -17.28
CA THR A 159 -2.92 2.21 -18.75
C THR A 159 -2.18 3.34 -19.48
N TRP A 160 -1.81 4.41 -18.77
CA TRP A 160 -0.97 5.52 -19.29
C TRP A 160 0.52 5.33 -19.02
N GLY A 161 0.92 4.14 -18.58
CA GLY A 161 2.28 3.77 -18.22
C GLY A 161 2.61 3.98 -16.74
N TRP A 162 3.90 3.87 -16.43
CA TRP A 162 4.39 3.96 -15.07
C TRP A 162 4.36 5.39 -14.53
N ARG A 163 3.94 5.52 -13.28
CA ARG A 163 3.89 6.77 -12.52
C ARG A 163 4.57 6.59 -11.19
N ALA A 164 5.40 7.53 -10.79
CA ALA A 164 6.16 7.45 -9.55
C ALA A 164 5.93 8.69 -8.70
N PRO A 165 5.86 8.58 -7.37
CA PRO A 165 5.81 9.77 -6.53
C PRO A 165 7.17 10.49 -6.55
N LEU A 166 7.15 11.82 -6.49
CA LEU A 166 8.37 12.62 -6.43
C LEU A 166 9.15 12.40 -5.12
N ASN A 167 8.44 12.16 -4.02
CA ASN A 167 9.01 11.96 -2.69
C ASN A 167 8.65 10.57 -2.15
N HIS A 168 9.20 10.24 -0.98
CA HIS A 168 8.83 9.02 -0.28
C HIS A 168 7.38 9.10 0.21
N LEU A 169 6.55 8.18 -0.30
CA LEU A 169 5.20 7.93 0.19
C LEU A 169 5.15 6.59 0.90
N TYR A 170 4.36 6.52 1.95
CA TYR A 170 4.22 5.31 2.74
C TYR A 170 2.74 4.91 2.87
N ALA A 171 2.55 3.61 2.97
CA ALA A 171 1.30 2.96 3.27
C ALA A 171 1.57 1.86 4.31
N TYR A 172 0.54 1.12 4.68
CA TYR A 172 0.61 0.01 5.61
C TYR A 172 0.02 -1.23 4.98
N VAL A 173 0.51 -2.40 5.37
CA VAL A 173 -0.09 -3.68 4.98
C VAL A 173 -0.27 -4.56 6.19
N VAL A 174 -1.48 -5.11 6.32
CA VAL A 174 -1.79 -6.17 7.29
C VAL A 174 -1.63 -7.51 6.59
N VAL A 175 -0.78 -8.36 7.17
CA VAL A 175 -0.41 -9.66 6.63
C VAL A 175 -0.76 -10.74 7.65
N PRO A 176 -1.47 -11.82 7.27
CA PRO A 176 -1.65 -12.97 8.15
C PRO A 176 -0.30 -13.54 8.62
N LEU A 177 -0.17 -13.88 9.90
CA LEU A 177 1.09 -14.33 10.49
C LEU A 177 1.65 -15.57 9.78
N GLN A 178 0.77 -16.49 9.36
CA GLN A 178 1.10 -17.68 8.56
C GLN A 178 1.69 -17.37 7.16
N ARG A 179 1.49 -16.15 6.66
CA ARG A 179 2.05 -15.64 5.39
C ARG A 179 3.28 -14.77 5.63
N CYS A 180 3.77 -14.65 6.86
CA CYS A 180 5.00 -13.92 7.17
C CYS A 180 6.23 -14.85 7.10
N GLN A 181 7.41 -14.27 6.90
CA GLN A 181 8.66 -14.99 7.11
C GLN A 181 8.76 -15.48 8.58
N PRO A 182 9.34 -16.67 8.84
CA PRO A 182 9.33 -17.30 10.17
C PRO A 182 9.91 -16.42 11.29
N GLU A 183 10.89 -15.58 10.96
CA GLU A 183 11.57 -14.69 11.91
C GLU A 183 10.58 -13.75 12.59
N VAL A 184 9.58 -13.26 11.85
CA VAL A 184 8.54 -12.33 12.32
C VAL A 184 7.65 -12.96 13.39
N GLY A 185 7.50 -14.28 13.37
CA GLY A 185 6.76 -15.04 14.38
C GLY A 185 7.51 -15.21 15.70
N SER A 186 8.80 -14.87 15.75
CA SER A 186 9.59 -15.02 16.98
C SER A 186 9.18 -14.04 18.07
N GLU A 187 9.45 -14.41 19.33
CA GLU A 187 9.19 -13.57 20.52
C GLU A 187 9.97 -12.25 20.52
N ARG A 188 10.98 -12.11 19.65
CA ARG A 188 11.77 -10.89 19.51
C ARG A 188 10.99 -9.72 18.92
N TYR A 189 9.86 -10.00 18.26
CA TYR A 189 9.01 -8.97 17.66
C TYR A 189 7.89 -8.54 18.59
N ALA A 190 7.68 -7.22 18.68
CA ALA A 190 6.72 -6.59 19.58
C ALA A 190 5.31 -7.16 19.38
N TYR A 191 4.78 -7.78 20.44
CA TYR A 191 3.43 -8.34 20.48
C TYR A 191 2.42 -7.29 20.94
N PHE A 192 1.33 -7.17 20.21
CA PHE A 192 0.25 -6.24 20.44
C PHE A 192 -0.97 -6.99 21.01
N GLY A 193 -1.02 -7.07 22.34
CA GLY A 193 -2.02 -7.84 23.09
C GLY A 193 -3.35 -7.10 23.29
N MET A 194 -3.96 -6.55 22.24
CA MET A 194 -5.29 -5.92 22.32
C MET A 194 -6.42 -6.91 22.04
N SER A 195 -7.62 -6.61 22.57
CA SER A 195 -8.84 -7.40 22.32
C SER A 195 -9.38 -7.24 20.90
N SER A 196 -9.07 -6.13 20.23
CA SER A 196 -9.44 -5.87 18.85
C SER A 196 -8.44 -6.48 17.86
N GLN A 197 -8.93 -7.04 16.75
CA GLN A 197 -8.09 -7.46 15.63
C GLN A 197 -7.18 -6.33 15.14
N LEU A 198 -5.92 -6.66 14.83
CA LEU A 198 -4.91 -5.69 14.41
C LEU A 198 -5.36 -4.79 13.25
N ALA A 199 -6.05 -5.35 12.25
CA ALA A 199 -6.58 -4.58 11.11
C ALA A 199 -7.56 -3.48 11.55
N ASN A 200 -8.58 -3.85 12.33
CA ASN A 200 -9.62 -2.91 12.79
C ASN A 200 -9.02 -1.80 13.66
N HIS A 201 -8.08 -2.17 14.54
CA HIS A 201 -7.34 -1.20 15.33
C HIS A 201 -6.56 -0.23 14.43
N THR A 202 -5.83 -0.76 13.44
CA THR A 202 -5.04 0.05 12.51
C THR A 202 -5.91 1.05 11.73
N PHE A 203 -7.06 0.62 11.19
CA PHE A 203 -8.00 1.53 10.51
C PHE A 203 -8.52 2.63 11.43
N THR A 204 -8.95 2.27 12.64
CA THR A 204 -9.46 3.23 13.63
C THR A 204 -8.38 4.23 14.03
N THR A 205 -7.15 3.74 14.25
CA THR A 205 -6.00 4.56 14.61
C THR A 205 -5.60 5.48 13.46
N ALA A 206 -5.57 5.01 12.22
CA ALA A 206 -5.29 5.86 11.06
C ALA A 206 -6.26 7.03 10.94
N GLN A 207 -7.56 6.78 11.15
CA GLN A 207 -8.56 7.85 11.13
C GLN A 207 -8.37 8.83 12.29
N LYS A 208 -8.10 8.35 13.52
CA LYS A 208 -7.82 9.22 14.68
C LYS A 208 -6.59 10.09 14.49
N VAL A 209 -5.49 9.51 13.98
CA VAL A 209 -4.26 10.25 13.71
C VAL A 209 -4.49 11.26 12.58
N TYR A 210 -5.23 10.90 11.54
CA TYR A 210 -5.63 11.84 10.49
C TYR A 210 -6.40 13.04 11.08
N ASP A 211 -7.44 12.79 11.88
CA ASP A 211 -8.24 13.85 12.50
C ASP A 211 -7.41 14.73 13.43
N TYR A 212 -6.47 14.14 14.17
CA TYR A 212 -5.50 14.86 15.00
C TYR A 212 -4.62 15.79 14.17
N MET A 213 -4.07 15.29 13.06
CA MET A 213 -3.17 16.04 12.17
C MET A 213 -3.89 17.14 11.39
N ASP A 214 -5.08 16.85 10.86
CA ASP A 214 -5.87 17.75 10.02
C ASP A 214 -6.55 18.85 10.84
N ARG A 215 -7.25 18.47 11.90
CA ARG A 215 -8.10 19.39 12.69
C ARG A 215 -7.41 19.95 13.93
N LYS A 216 -6.17 19.53 14.20
CA LYS A 216 -5.40 19.90 15.41
C LYS A 216 -6.19 19.66 16.71
N ILE A 217 -6.99 18.58 16.74
CA ILE A 217 -7.79 18.25 17.92
C ILE A 217 -6.84 17.93 19.07
N SER A 218 -7.00 18.61 20.20
CA SER A 218 -6.14 18.47 21.39
C SER A 218 -6.29 17.12 22.12
N THR A 219 -6.98 16.14 21.55
CA THR A 219 -7.09 14.81 22.14
C THR A 219 -5.74 14.11 22.10
N GLN A 220 -5.31 13.62 23.25
CA GLN A 220 -4.09 12.83 23.34
C GLN A 220 -4.23 11.56 22.48
N LEU A 221 -3.32 11.39 21.52
CA LEU A 221 -3.23 10.16 20.74
C LEU A 221 -2.84 9.00 21.67
N PRO A 222 -3.37 7.79 21.44
CA PRO A 222 -2.94 6.60 22.18
C PRO A 222 -1.42 6.40 22.13
N ASN A 223 -0.82 6.03 23.26
CA ASN A 223 0.60 5.74 23.33
C ASN A 223 0.86 4.26 22.99
N ASP A 224 0.77 3.93 21.71
CA ASP A 224 1.00 2.58 21.20
C ASP A 224 1.83 2.61 19.90
N PRO A 225 2.50 1.50 19.53
CA PRO A 225 3.43 1.48 18.41
C PRO A 225 2.76 1.74 17.05
N ILE A 226 1.49 1.36 16.89
CA ILE A 226 0.75 1.55 15.62
C ILE A 226 0.41 3.04 15.47
N THR A 227 -0.11 3.66 16.54
CA THR A 227 -0.38 5.09 16.58
C THR A 227 0.88 5.91 16.32
N SER A 228 1.99 5.57 16.99
CA SER A 228 3.27 6.27 16.79
C SER A 228 3.79 6.13 15.36
N ALA A 229 3.73 4.93 14.77
CA ALA A 229 4.19 4.71 13.41
C ALA A 229 3.36 5.50 12.37
N ILE A 230 2.03 5.47 12.50
CA ILE A 230 1.15 6.21 11.58
C ILE A 230 1.36 7.72 11.74
N HIS A 231 1.49 8.21 12.97
CA HIS A 231 1.78 9.61 13.24
C HIS A 231 3.13 10.04 12.66
N GLU A 232 4.19 9.25 12.87
CA GLU A 232 5.51 9.44 12.26
C GLU A 232 5.41 9.46 10.72
N THR A 233 4.55 8.63 10.14
CA THR A 233 4.34 8.59 8.69
C THR A 233 3.72 9.88 8.17
N PHE A 234 2.68 10.41 8.81
CA PHE A 234 2.09 11.69 8.37
C PHE A 234 3.03 12.87 8.59
N LEU A 235 3.89 12.83 9.61
CA LEU A 235 4.92 13.85 9.82
C LEU A 235 6.03 13.78 8.76
N SER A 236 6.50 12.57 8.43
CA SER A 236 7.60 12.36 7.48
C SER A 236 7.16 12.38 6.02
N SER A 237 5.88 12.08 5.75
CA SER A 237 5.27 12.05 4.42
C SER A 237 3.84 12.61 4.49
N PRO A 238 3.68 13.95 4.55
CA PRO A 238 2.37 14.60 4.65
C PRO A 238 1.41 14.23 3.54
N ASP A 239 1.92 13.95 2.35
CA ASP A 239 1.13 13.50 1.18
C ASP A 239 0.39 12.19 1.43
N SER A 240 0.85 11.36 2.38
CA SER A 240 0.15 10.13 2.77
C SER A 240 -1.22 10.43 3.38
N MET A 241 -1.48 11.67 3.82
CA MET A 241 -2.81 12.13 4.24
C MET A 241 -3.83 12.16 3.08
N MET A 242 -3.37 12.22 1.83
CA MET A 242 -4.24 12.22 0.64
C MET A 242 -4.84 10.84 0.35
N PHE A 243 -4.33 9.78 1.00
CA PHE A 243 -4.86 8.44 0.85
C PHE A 243 -6.16 8.26 1.65
N SER A 244 -7.01 7.36 1.17
CA SER A 244 -8.19 6.96 1.92
C SER A 244 -7.79 6.13 3.14
N ARG A 245 -8.35 6.46 4.30
CA ARG A 245 -8.17 5.68 5.54
C ARG A 245 -9.20 4.56 5.64
N ASP A 246 -10.15 4.48 4.72
CA ASP A 246 -11.15 3.42 4.70
C ASP A 246 -10.59 2.14 4.07
N MET A 247 -11.28 1.04 4.34
CA MET A 247 -11.03 -0.22 3.65
C MET A 247 -11.45 -0.10 2.19
N GLY A 248 -10.49 -0.27 1.28
CA GLY A 248 -10.70 -0.22 -0.16
C GLY A 248 -11.23 -1.54 -0.70
N THR A 249 -11.46 -1.58 -2.02
CA THR A 249 -11.84 -2.82 -2.74
C THR A 249 -10.65 -3.61 -3.28
N GLY A 250 -9.46 -3.04 -3.22
CA GLY A 250 -8.23 -3.70 -3.65
C GLY A 250 -7.67 -4.66 -2.61
N SER A 251 -6.78 -5.54 -3.05
CA SER A 251 -6.03 -6.46 -2.19
C SER A 251 -4.55 -6.43 -2.56
N ALA A 252 -3.68 -6.43 -1.57
CA ALA A 252 -2.24 -6.54 -1.79
C ALA A 252 -1.86 -8.00 -2.08
N THR A 253 -0.99 -8.23 -3.06
CA THR A 253 -0.47 -9.55 -3.41
C THR A 253 1.05 -9.45 -3.52
N PRO A 254 1.83 -10.41 -2.99
CA PRO A 254 3.27 -10.47 -3.23
C PRO A 254 3.54 -10.68 -4.72
N ILE A 255 4.50 -9.96 -5.30
CA ILE A 255 4.81 -10.08 -6.74
C ILE A 255 5.20 -11.51 -7.16
N ALA A 256 5.78 -12.27 -6.23
CA ALA A 256 6.13 -13.68 -6.41
C ALA A 256 4.89 -14.58 -6.63
N ASP A 257 3.75 -14.24 -6.02
CA ASP A 257 2.50 -14.98 -6.23
C ASP A 257 1.91 -14.71 -7.61
N THR A 258 1.95 -13.46 -8.08
CA THR A 258 1.35 -13.13 -9.37
C THR A 258 2.08 -13.77 -10.54
N THR A 259 3.42 -13.85 -10.45
CA THR A 259 4.25 -14.50 -11.47
C THR A 259 4.08 -16.03 -11.48
N THR A 260 3.91 -16.64 -10.31
CA THR A 260 3.86 -18.11 -10.17
C THR A 260 2.46 -18.68 -10.39
N ILE A 261 1.42 -18.02 -9.88
CA ILE A 261 0.06 -18.57 -9.81
C ILE A 261 -0.81 -18.04 -10.96
N MET A 262 -0.67 -16.76 -11.29
CA MET A 262 -1.57 -16.11 -12.25
C MET A 262 -1.06 -16.16 -13.69
N TYR A 263 0.16 -16.68 -13.94
CA TYR A 263 0.85 -16.63 -15.23
C TYR A 263 0.83 -15.23 -15.89
N ALA A 264 0.59 -14.20 -15.09
CA ALA A 264 0.50 -12.85 -15.58
C ALA A 264 1.93 -12.39 -15.83
N ARG A 265 2.21 -12.03 -17.09
CA ARG A 265 3.41 -11.26 -17.43
C ARG A 265 3.22 -9.85 -16.89
N LEU A 266 3.34 -9.72 -15.58
CA LEU A 266 3.41 -8.40 -14.97
C LEU A 266 4.75 -7.78 -15.32
N GLU A 267 4.67 -6.59 -15.88
CA GLU A 267 5.84 -5.74 -16.05
C GLU A 267 6.40 -5.47 -14.66
N ARG A 268 7.69 -5.80 -14.47
CA ARG A 268 8.37 -5.45 -13.24
C ARG A 268 8.55 -3.93 -13.22
N PRO A 269 8.57 -3.30 -12.03
CA PRO A 269 9.03 -1.93 -11.91
C PRO A 269 10.39 -1.79 -12.63
N PRO A 270 10.61 -0.72 -13.41
CA PRO A 270 11.88 -0.50 -14.11
C PRO A 270 13.08 -0.60 -13.16
N SER A 271 14.14 -1.30 -13.56
CA SER A 271 15.30 -1.58 -12.69
C SER A 271 16.15 -0.35 -12.35
N ASP A 272 16.09 0.67 -13.21
CA ASP A 272 16.69 1.99 -13.02
C ASP A 272 15.88 2.88 -12.06
N PHE A 273 14.67 2.44 -11.70
CA PHE A 273 13.85 3.10 -10.69
C PHE A 273 14.37 2.77 -9.29
N ASN A 274 15.43 3.48 -8.90
CA ASN A 274 16.02 3.39 -7.59
C ASN A 274 15.66 4.65 -6.79
N PRO A 275 14.54 4.67 -6.04
CA PRO A 275 14.18 5.82 -5.18
C PRO A 275 15.15 6.01 -3.99
N GLY A 276 16.25 5.26 -3.97
CA GLY A 276 17.38 5.40 -3.04
C GLY A 276 18.56 6.18 -3.61
N VAL A 277 18.51 6.69 -4.85
CA VAL A 277 19.54 7.63 -5.35
C VAL A 277 19.53 8.96 -4.58
N ASP A 278 18.50 9.21 -3.78
CA ASP A 278 18.44 10.28 -2.77
C ASP A 278 19.17 9.98 -1.45
N GLN A 279 19.91 8.86 -1.32
CA GLN A 279 21.04 8.84 -0.38
C GLN A 279 22.19 9.65 -0.95
N VAL A 280 22.01 10.97 -0.98
CA VAL A 280 23.01 11.95 -0.54
C VAL A 280 24.47 11.54 -0.86
N ARG A 281 24.91 11.79 -2.10
CA ARG A 281 26.20 12.47 -2.27
C ARG A 281 25.99 13.94 -1.89
N MET A 282 25.77 14.23 -0.61
CA MET A 282 26.23 15.52 -0.05
C MET A 282 27.73 15.40 0.00
N THR A 283 28.36 15.58 -1.16
CA THR A 283 29.71 16.09 -1.19
C THR A 283 29.60 17.46 -0.54
N VAL A 284 30.04 17.57 0.71
CA VAL A 284 30.22 18.85 1.39
C VAL A 284 31.12 19.67 0.49
N ILE A 285 30.54 20.64 -0.23
CA ILE A 285 31.30 21.59 -1.04
C ILE A 285 31.88 22.60 -0.04
N PRO A 286 33.21 22.69 0.13
CA PRO A 286 33.82 23.74 0.94
C PRO A 286 33.54 25.11 0.30
N PRO A 287 33.50 26.21 1.08
CA PRO A 287 32.99 27.50 0.61
C PRO A 287 33.85 28.10 -0.51
N PRO A 288 33.26 28.89 -1.44
CA PRO A 288 33.90 29.24 -2.69
C PRO A 288 34.77 30.49 -2.57
N ASN A 289 35.94 30.46 -3.20
CA ASN A 289 36.58 31.66 -3.70
C ASN A 289 36.79 31.50 -5.21
N LYS A 290 36.17 32.43 -5.96
CA LYS A 290 36.33 32.76 -7.40
C LYS A 290 35.60 31.93 -8.47
N GLN A 291 34.66 32.66 -9.10
CA GLN A 291 34.33 32.77 -10.54
C GLN A 291 33.96 31.52 -11.38
N LEU A 292 32.69 31.54 -11.80
CA LEU A 292 32.10 31.16 -13.10
C LEU A 292 32.52 29.82 -13.75
N THR A 293 31.64 28.82 -13.72
CA THR A 293 31.32 28.02 -14.94
C THR A 293 29.98 27.27 -14.83
N ALA A 294 29.19 27.37 -15.90
CA ALA A 294 28.14 26.49 -16.41
C ALA A 294 27.19 25.76 -15.43
N ILE A 295 25.92 26.20 -15.43
CA ILE A 295 24.79 25.37 -15.01
C ILE A 295 24.60 24.28 -16.07
N VAL A 296 25.09 23.07 -15.78
CA VAL A 296 24.73 21.86 -16.53
C VAL A 296 23.39 21.38 -15.99
N GLN A 297 22.31 21.66 -16.73
CA GLN A 297 21.03 20.99 -16.54
C GLN A 297 21.16 19.51 -16.93
N PRO A 298 20.55 18.57 -16.17
CA PRO A 298 20.48 17.18 -16.59
C PRO A 298 19.63 17.05 -17.88
N PRO A 299 20.06 16.26 -18.88
CA PRO A 299 19.43 16.21 -20.20
C PRO A 299 18.18 15.30 -20.27
N TYR A 300 17.33 15.30 -19.24
CA TYR A 300 16.08 14.52 -19.22
C TYR A 300 14.87 15.27 -18.66
N LEU A 301 14.84 16.59 -18.81
CA LEU A 301 13.59 17.36 -18.81
C LEU A 301 13.28 17.78 -20.25
N GLY A 302 12.86 16.80 -21.07
CA GLY A 302 12.04 17.13 -22.23
C GLY A 302 10.86 17.95 -21.74
N ARG A 303 10.55 19.06 -22.43
CA ARG A 303 9.47 20.01 -22.12
C ARG A 303 8.29 19.29 -21.46
N VAL A 304 8.16 19.42 -20.14
CA VAL A 304 6.89 19.18 -19.46
C VAL A 304 5.92 20.14 -20.12
N PRO A 305 4.84 19.67 -20.78
CA PRO A 305 3.82 20.57 -21.29
C PRO A 305 3.40 21.45 -20.13
N ASN A 306 3.34 22.76 -20.35
CA ASN A 306 2.86 23.67 -19.33
C ASN A 306 1.52 23.09 -18.80
N ILE A 307 1.35 22.99 -17.48
CA ILE A 307 0.11 22.48 -16.88
C ILE A 307 -1.13 23.20 -17.44
N TYR A 308 -0.97 24.47 -17.83
CA TYR A 308 -2.00 25.24 -18.52
C TYR A 308 -2.33 24.73 -19.94
N ASP A 309 -1.37 24.16 -20.67
CA ASP A 309 -1.59 23.56 -21.99
C ASP A 309 -2.32 22.21 -21.88
N LEU A 310 -2.02 21.43 -20.84
CA LEU A 310 -2.73 20.18 -20.52
C LEU A 310 -4.16 20.45 -20.07
N GLN A 311 -4.39 21.43 -19.19
CA GLN A 311 -5.73 21.87 -18.80
C GLN A 311 -6.51 22.45 -20.00
N ARG A 312 -5.86 23.24 -20.87
CA ARG A 312 -6.49 23.79 -22.07
C ARG A 312 -6.84 22.68 -23.08
N ALA A 313 -5.99 21.69 -23.28
CA ALA A 313 -6.27 20.56 -24.16
C ALA A 313 -7.44 19.72 -23.64
N LEU A 314 -7.49 19.44 -22.33
CA LEU A 314 -8.60 18.71 -21.70
C LEU A 314 -9.91 19.50 -21.80
N HIS A 315 -9.86 20.81 -21.54
CA HIS A 315 -11.04 21.67 -21.62
C HIS A 315 -11.55 21.78 -23.05
N THR A 316 -10.66 21.88 -24.05
CA THR A 316 -11.03 21.95 -25.47
C THR A 316 -11.64 20.65 -25.96
N ALA A 317 -11.10 19.49 -25.54
CA ALA A 317 -11.67 18.19 -25.87
C ALA A 317 -13.07 17.98 -25.26
N THR A 318 -13.30 18.49 -24.05
CA THR A 318 -14.59 18.38 -23.37
C THR A 318 -15.67 19.26 -24.02
N THR A 319 -15.29 20.45 -24.52
CA THR A 319 -16.23 21.38 -25.14
C THR A 319 -16.64 20.95 -26.56
N GLN A 320 -15.81 20.19 -27.28
CA GLN A 320 -16.14 19.71 -28.64
C GLN A 320 -17.09 18.51 -28.66
N VAL A 321 -17.28 17.79 -27.55
CA VAL A 321 -18.17 16.61 -27.49
C VAL A 321 -19.61 16.98 -27.14
N VAL A 322 -19.86 18.20 -26.64
CA VAL A 322 -21.21 18.69 -26.29
C VAL A 322 -21.73 19.65 -27.37
N SER A 323 -21.76 19.20 -28.63
CA SER A 323 -22.68 19.78 -29.62
C SER A 323 -23.96 18.95 -29.59
N LEU A 324 -24.84 19.29 -28.64
CA LEU A 324 -26.18 18.71 -28.52
C LEU A 324 -26.95 19.02 -29.80
N SER A 325 -27.34 17.97 -30.52
CA SER A 325 -28.30 18.08 -31.61
C SER A 325 -29.58 18.76 -31.09
N PRO A 326 -30.22 19.65 -31.87
CA PRO A 326 -31.43 20.33 -31.43
C PRO A 326 -32.54 19.31 -31.14
N PRO A 327 -33.39 19.59 -30.13
CA PRO A 327 -34.45 18.67 -29.74
C PRO A 327 -35.43 18.44 -30.88
N VAL A 328 -35.63 17.18 -31.23
CA VAL A 328 -36.68 16.74 -32.15
C VAL A 328 -38.04 17.06 -31.51
N ARG A 329 -38.77 18.00 -32.09
CA ARG A 329 -40.18 18.27 -31.72
C ARG A 329 -41.03 17.07 -32.16
N ILE A 330 -41.50 16.29 -31.19
CA ILE A 330 -42.55 15.29 -31.42
C ILE A 330 -43.89 16.00 -31.36
N SER A 331 -44.50 16.23 -32.52
CA SER A 331 -45.86 16.73 -32.66
C SER A 331 -46.84 15.62 -32.25
N GLY A 332 -47.51 15.77 -31.11
CA GLY A 332 -48.57 14.85 -30.70
C GLY A 332 -49.86 15.07 -31.51
N PRO A 333 -50.64 14.03 -31.81
CA PRO A 333 -51.89 14.15 -32.54
C PRO A 333 -52.97 14.81 -31.67
N GLY A 334 -53.58 15.86 -32.22
CA GLY A 334 -54.66 16.61 -31.60
C GLY A 334 -55.94 15.78 -31.47
N SER A 335 -56.45 15.66 -30.25
CA SER A 335 -57.78 15.15 -29.95
C SER A 335 -58.81 16.27 -30.14
N SER A 336 -59.55 16.21 -31.25
CA SER A 336 -60.75 17.00 -31.50
C SER A 336 -61.92 16.47 -30.65
N LEU A 337 -62.33 17.25 -29.65
CA LEU A 337 -63.66 17.16 -29.06
C LEU A 337 -64.65 17.87 -30.01
N GLN A 338 -65.60 17.13 -30.57
CA GLN A 338 -66.84 17.68 -31.11
C GLN A 338 -68.00 17.34 -30.19
N ALA A 339 -68.79 18.35 -29.91
CA ALA A 339 -70.16 18.28 -29.41
C ALA A 339 -71.14 18.30 -30.58
#